data_AF-A0A3D3EP44-F1
#
_entry.id   AF-A0A3D3EP44-F1
#
_cell.length_a   1.000
_cell.length_b   1.000
_cell.length_c   1.000
_cell.angle_alpha   90.00
_cell.angle_beta   90.00
_cell.angle_gamma   90.00
#
_symmetry.space_group_name_H-M   'P 1'
#
loop_
_entity.id
_entity.type
_entity.pdbx_description
1 polymer ?
#
loop_
_entity_poly.entity_id
_entity_poly.type
_entity_poly.pdbx_seq_one_letter_code
_entity_poly.pdbx_strand_id
1 'polypeptide(L)' 'DAFHIPLLTLTNVNGYRATVEEEKTIAKASAKLTYAFANATVPKVNVIVGKAYGSAYVTMNSKHIGADMVFALPD' A
#
# COMPACT_ATOMS: atom_id res chain seq x y z
N ASP A 1 -6.32 -12.84 0.75
CA ASP A 1 -6.16 -13.82 -0.32
C ASP A 1 -6.94 -15.11 -0.09
N ALA A 2 -6.66 -15.85 0.99
CA ALA A 2 -7.20 -17.21 1.26
C ALA A 2 -8.71 -17.44 1.08
N PHE A 3 -9.54 -16.40 1.20
CA PHE A 3 -11.01 -16.49 1.07
C PHE A 3 -11.56 -15.88 -0.22
N HIS A 4 -10.69 -15.57 -1.19
CA HIS A 4 -11.07 -15.00 -2.50
C HIS A 4 -11.83 -13.66 -2.43
N ILE A 5 -11.63 -12.89 -1.36
CA ILE A 5 -12.23 -11.57 -1.19
C ILE A 5 -11.35 -10.53 -1.91
N PRO A 6 -11.90 -9.76 -2.87
CA PRO A 6 -11.17 -8.67 -3.54
C PRO A 6 -10.72 -7.58 -2.57
N LEU A 7 -9.64 -6.88 -2.90
CA LEU A 7 -9.07 -5.82 -2.09
C LEU A 7 -9.30 -4.46 -2.72
N LEU A 8 -9.93 -3.56 -1.97
CA LEU A 8 -9.95 -2.13 -2.26
C LEU A 8 -9.03 -1.42 -1.26
N THR A 9 -8.08 -0.64 -1.77
CA THR A 9 -7.18 0.18 -0.96
C THR A 9 -7.51 1.65 -1.18
N LEU A 10 -7.63 2.42 -0.10
CA LEU A 10 -7.78 3.87 -0.15
C LEU A 10 -6.47 4.51 0.31
N THR A 11 -5.77 5.18 -0.60
CA THR A 11 -4.45 5.74 -0.33
C THR A 11 -4.52 7.24 -0.04
N ASN A 12 -4.10 7.61 1.18
CA ASN A 12 -3.80 8.98 1.58
C ASN A 12 -2.65 8.98 2.60
N VAL A 13 -1.42 8.99 2.12
CA VAL A 13 -0.20 8.83 2.91
C VAL A 13 0.83 9.92 2.61
N ASN A 14 1.43 10.45 3.68
CA ASN A 14 2.51 11.44 3.61
C ASN A 14 3.92 10.82 3.70
N GLY A 15 4.02 9.54 4.03
CA GLY A 15 5.27 8.88 4.41
C GLY A 15 5.11 8.07 5.70
N TYR A 16 6.22 7.50 6.16
CA TYR A 16 6.30 6.82 7.45
C TYR A 16 6.65 7.80 8.57
N ARG A 17 6.31 7.46 9.80
CA ARG A 17 6.73 8.21 10.97
C ARG A 17 8.25 8.04 11.15
N ALA A 18 8.99 9.14 11.25
CA ALA A 18 10.45 9.14 11.40
C ALA A 18 10.83 9.39 12.86
N THR A 19 10.90 8.33 13.66
CA THR A 19 11.44 8.37 15.04
C THR A 19 12.38 7.20 15.28
N VAL A 20 13.27 7.33 16.27
CA VAL A 20 14.27 6.30 16.61
C VAL A 20 13.60 4.99 17.04
N GLU A 21 12.43 5.07 17.67
CA GLU A 21 11.63 3.92 18.06
C GLU A 21 11.05 3.20 16.83
N GLU A 22 10.54 3.96 15.85
CA GLU A 22 9.89 3.43 14.66
C GLU A 22 10.90 2.77 13.71
N GLU A 23 12.13 3.29 13.63
CA GLU A 23 13.22 2.71 12.84
C GLU A 23 13.48 1.23 13.18
N LYS A 24 13.21 0.81 14.42
CA LYS A 24 13.41 -0.57 14.88
C LYS A 24 12.44 -1.57 14.23
N THR A 25 11.27 -1.10 13.77
CA THR A 25 10.17 -1.98 13.32
C THR A 25 9.70 -1.71 11.90
N ILE A 26 9.85 -0.47 11.41
CA ILE A 26 9.14 -0.02 10.21
C ILE A 26 9.56 -0.75 8.94
N ALA A 27 10.85 -1.05 8.78
CA ALA A 27 11.35 -1.79 7.62
C ALA A 27 10.71 -3.18 7.53
N LYS A 28 10.59 -3.89 8.66
CA LYS A 28 9.98 -5.23 8.71
C LYS A 28 8.47 -5.16 8.54
N ALA A 29 7.81 -4.16 9.12
CA ALA A 29 6.36 -3.97 9.00
C ALA A 29 5.95 -3.64 7.56
N SER A 30 6.63 -2.67 6.93
CA SER A 30 6.39 -2.28 5.54
C SER A 30 6.70 -3.41 4.55
N ALA A 31 7.76 -4.20 4.78
CA ALA A 31 8.07 -5.37 3.96
C ALA A 31 6.97 -6.43 4.03
N LYS A 32 6.40 -6.71 5.22
CA LYS A 32 5.28 -7.64 5.38
C LYS A 32 4.03 -7.18 4.63
N LEU A 33 3.69 -5.90 4.74
CA LEU A 33 2.51 -5.36 4.05
C LEU A 33 2.71 -5.38 2.53
N THR A 34 3.86 -4.94 2.05
CA THR A 34 4.23 -5.02 0.63
C THR A 34 4.18 -6.46 0.13
N TYR A 35 4.72 -7.41 0.88
CA TYR A 35 4.68 -8.84 0.55
C TYR A 35 3.24 -9.35 0.45
N ALA A 36 2.36 -8.95 1.39
CA ALA A 36 0.96 -9.36 1.38
C ALA A 36 0.22 -8.84 0.14
N PHE A 37 0.43 -7.59 -0.27
CA PHE A 37 -0.17 -7.06 -1.50
C PHE A 37 0.43 -7.68 -2.77
N ALA A 38 1.75 -7.83 -2.82
CA ALA A 38 2.45 -8.35 -3.99
C ALA A 38 2.16 -9.82 -4.27
N ASN A 39 1.89 -10.62 -3.24
CA ASN A 39 1.58 -12.05 -3.39
C ASN A 39 0.08 -12.35 -3.40
N ALA A 40 -0.77 -11.37 -3.10
CA ALA A 40 -2.22 -11.58 -3.17
C ALA A 40 -2.64 -11.81 -4.63
N THR A 41 -3.38 -12.89 -4.87
CA THR A 41 -3.86 -13.35 -6.17
C THR A 41 -5.27 -12.85 -6.49
N VAL A 42 -6.02 -12.42 -5.47
CA VAL A 42 -7.33 -11.77 -5.64
C VAL A 42 -7.22 -10.44 -6.43
N PRO A 43 -8.33 -9.99 -7.05
CA PRO A 43 -8.39 -8.66 -7.64
C PRO A 43 -8.10 -7.56 -6.62
N LYS A 44 -7.27 -6.59 -7.02
CA LYS A 44 -6.74 -5.50 -6.20
C LYS A 44 -6.95 -4.16 -6.92
N VAL A 45 -7.73 -3.28 -6.31
CA VAL A 45 -7.92 -1.90 -6.78
C VAL A 45 -7.39 -0.93 -5.73
N ASN A 46 -6.65 0.09 -6.17
CA ASN A 46 -6.23 1.19 -5.32
C ASN A 46 -6.87 2.50 -5.79
N VAL A 47 -7.43 3.27 -4.86
CA VAL A 47 -7.96 4.62 -5.12
C VAL A 47 -7.17 5.59 -4.26
N ILE A 48 -6.43 6.48 -4.92
CA ILE A 48 -5.74 7.59 -4.27
C ILE A 48 -6.79 8.66 -3.96
N VAL A 49 -7.04 8.88 -2.67
CA VAL A 49 -8.06 9.82 -2.15
C VAL A 49 -7.42 11.06 -1.53
N GLY A 50 -6.13 11.26 -1.77
CA GLY A 50 -5.35 12.36 -1.22
C GLY A 50 -3.87 12.18 -1.56
N LYS A 51 -3.00 12.42 -0.57
CA LYS A 51 -1.55 12.40 -0.80
C LYS A 51 -1.04 10.99 -1.03
N ALA A 52 -0.04 10.83 -1.89
CA ALA A 52 0.57 9.54 -2.21
C ALA A 52 2.08 9.68 -2.39
N TYR A 53 2.81 9.74 -1.27
CA TYR A 53 4.25 10.04 -1.30
C TYR A 53 5.16 8.83 -1.04
N GLY A 54 6.18 8.72 -1.89
CA GLY A 54 7.36 7.87 -1.67
C GLY A 54 7.07 6.39 -1.46
N SER A 55 7.92 5.73 -0.67
CA SER A 55 7.81 4.30 -0.36
C SER A 55 6.52 3.95 0.40
N ALA A 56 5.91 4.90 1.12
CA ALA A 56 4.62 4.68 1.76
C ALA A 56 3.51 4.45 0.72
N TYR A 57 3.47 5.23 -0.37
CA TYR A 57 2.57 4.95 -1.49
C TYR A 57 2.87 3.58 -2.12
N VAL A 58 4.14 3.26 -2.35
CA VAL A 58 4.52 1.99 -2.98
C VAL A 58 3.94 0.81 -2.20
N THR A 59 4.09 0.81 -0.87
CA THR A 59 3.58 -0.22 0.05
C THR A 59 2.05 -0.26 0.13
N MET A 60 1.36 0.85 -0.14
CA MET A 60 -0.11 0.94 -0.13
C MET A 60 -0.76 0.43 -1.42
N ASN A 61 -0.43 -0.82 -1.82
CA ASN A 61 -1.00 -1.46 -3.01
C ASN A 61 -0.84 -0.60 -4.29
N SER A 62 0.36 -0.08 -4.52
CA SER A 62 0.64 0.70 -5.74
C SER A 62 0.59 -0.17 -7.00
N LYS A 63 0.51 0.48 -8.17
CA LYS A 63 0.57 -0.22 -9.46
C LYS A 63 1.83 -1.07 -9.62
N HIS A 64 2.95 -0.61 -9.06
CA HIS A 64 4.26 -1.24 -9.17
C HIS A 64 4.39 -2.53 -8.35
N ILE A 65 3.53 -2.74 -7.35
CA ILE A 65 3.56 -3.94 -6.51
C ILE A 65 2.40 -4.90 -6.79
N GLY A 66 1.67 -4.70 -7.88
CA GLY A 66 0.70 -5.68 -8.38
C GLY A 66 -0.77 -5.29 -8.24
N ALA A 67 -1.11 -4.03 -7.95
CA ALA A 67 -2.50 -3.60 -8.09
C ALA A 67 -2.97 -3.72 -9.55
N ASP A 68 -4.16 -4.28 -9.75
CA ASP A 68 -4.74 -4.49 -11.07
C ASP A 68 -5.15 -3.15 -11.68
N MET A 69 -5.78 -2.29 -10.89
CA MET A 69 -6.17 -0.94 -11.29
C MET A 69 -5.81 0.07 -10.21
N VAL A 70 -5.40 1.26 -10.65
CA VAL A 70 -5.14 2.40 -9.77
C VAL A 70 -5.85 3.61 -10.33
N PHE A 71 -6.67 4.25 -9.50
CA PHE A 71 -7.37 5.49 -9.82
C PHE A 71 -6.91 6.58 -8.85
N ALA A 72 -6.97 7.83 -9.30
CA ALA A 72 -6.78 8.99 -8.44
C ALA A 72 -8.03 9.86 -8.52
N LEU A 73 -8.54 10.26 -7.36
CA LEU A 73 -9.58 11.28 -7.32
C LEU A 73 -8.96 12.65 -7.62
N PRO A 74 -9.73 13.56 -8.24
CA PRO A 74 -9.32 14.95 -8.35
C PRO A 74 -9.13 15.57 -6.96
N ASP A 75 -8.16 16.48 -6.86
CA ASP A 75 -7.79 17.21 -5.63
C ASP A 75 -8.94 18.06 -5.07
#